data_AF-A0A924YYK0-F1
#
_entry.id   AF-A0A924YYK0-F1
#
_cell.length_a   1.000
_cell.length_b   1.000
_cell.length_c   1.000
_cell.angle_alpha   90.00
_cell.angle_beta   90.00
_cell.angle_gamma   90.00
#
_symmetry.space_group_name_H-M   'P 1'
#
loop_
_entity.id
_entity.type
_entity.pdbx_description
1 polymer ?
#
loop_
_entity_poly.entity_id
_entity_poly.type
_entity_poly.pdbx_seq_one_letter_code
_entity_poly.pdbx_strand_id
1 'polypeptide(L)'
;MTELRFLREHFIERLAPQCRVRDPSGRRRAGWRITASIAHLLIWLELIILAPRRQQELRDRKVSTSCPVKRPDDVPADGLYHPLPPDWAREIGPNQLPADIYLYRTYTDQGKHYPEGIWVVDVQDYKTRQAHGCFSGILPNYRFSDGTSFYDYVERYLYGSWFPGTFKTAYAYQWCDPIRDGQKGVWQSLGLLELEPEIHQVTGPRGDTWTHTVVFVQPGTGKPYGQGDFSNLYADVAHSYLGKRITSHTMRYIWATWAFMVGLSEHQLRALAAQMGMTVETMRRIYERQVPEEQRRIVQEAVDKWLLDELSRQEDTDSGMLSLIPLDTLKRTIQQLSTKERQQLLDWIASLAS
;
A
#
# COMPACT_ATOMS: atom_id res chain seq x y z
N MET A 1 1.05 16.52 14.60
CA MET A 1 0.84 15.26 13.87
C MET A 1 1.95 15.11 12.83
N THR A 2 2.58 13.94 12.68
CA THR A 2 3.64 13.73 11.67
C THR A 2 3.04 13.42 10.29
N GLU A 3 3.76 13.70 9.21
CA GLU A 3 3.34 13.41 7.83
C GLU A 3 2.97 11.94 7.61
N LEU A 4 3.80 11.04 8.13
CA LEU A 4 3.57 9.59 8.04
C LEU A 4 2.28 9.18 8.75
N ARG A 5 1.98 9.80 9.90
CA ARG A 5 0.75 9.55 10.65
C ARG A 5 -0.46 10.04 9.88
N PHE A 6 -0.39 11.23 9.28
CA PHE A 6 -1.46 11.76 8.43
C PHE A 6 -1.73 10.85 7.21
N LEU A 7 -0.68 10.43 6.50
CA LEU A 7 -0.83 9.50 5.36
C LEU A 7 -1.45 8.17 5.79
N ARG A 8 -1.05 7.65 6.96
CA ARG A 8 -1.58 6.40 7.48
C ARG A 8 -3.05 6.50 7.90
N GLU A 9 -3.41 7.54 8.64
CA GLU A 9 -4.75 7.67 9.23
C GLU A 9 -5.78 8.22 8.23
N HIS A 10 -5.35 8.99 7.22
CA HIS A 10 -6.29 9.73 6.38
C HIS A 10 -6.15 9.46 4.88
N PHE A 11 -4.97 9.11 4.38
CA PHE A 11 -4.79 8.87 2.95
C PHE A 11 -5.13 7.44 2.56
N ILE A 12 -4.62 6.43 3.30
CA ILE A 12 -4.93 5.02 3.05
C ILE A 12 -6.44 4.74 3.18
N GLU A 13 -7.07 5.23 4.23
CA GLU A 13 -8.51 5.06 4.48
C GLU A 13 -9.38 5.73 3.39
N ARG A 14 -8.84 6.72 2.64
CA ARG A 14 -9.50 7.32 1.47
C ARG A 14 -9.29 6.54 0.17
N LEU A 15 -8.23 5.73 0.09
CA LEU A 15 -7.98 4.87 -1.08
C LEU A 15 -8.82 3.58 -1.03
N ALA A 16 -9.03 3.00 0.16
CA ALA A 16 -9.76 1.75 0.31
C ALA A 16 -11.19 1.77 -0.31
N PRO A 17 -12.01 2.84 -0.15
CA PRO A 17 -13.31 2.95 -0.80
C PRO A 17 -13.26 2.89 -2.34
N GLN A 18 -12.15 3.26 -2.98
CA GLN A 18 -12.00 3.13 -4.44
C GLN A 18 -11.85 1.69 -4.89
N CYS A 19 -11.58 0.76 -3.99
CA CYS A 19 -11.56 -0.67 -4.31
C CYS A 19 -12.98 -1.27 -4.31
N ARG A 20 -14.02 -0.47 -4.02
CA ARG A 20 -15.40 -0.92 -4.03
C ARG A 20 -15.87 -1.25 -5.44
N VAL A 21 -16.78 -2.21 -5.46
CA VAL A 21 -17.45 -2.79 -6.64
C VAL A 21 -18.25 -1.76 -7.41
N ARG A 22 -18.94 -0.90 -6.67
CA ARG A 22 -19.84 0.09 -7.22
C ARG A 22 -19.18 1.44 -7.16
N ASP A 23 -19.40 2.23 -8.20
CA ASP A 23 -19.04 3.64 -8.18
C ASP A 23 -20.00 4.43 -7.25
N PRO A 24 -19.73 5.72 -6.98
CA PRO A 24 -20.60 6.55 -6.15
C PRO A 24 -22.04 6.67 -6.67
N SER A 25 -22.28 6.43 -7.96
CA SER A 25 -23.62 6.41 -8.56
C SER A 25 -24.35 5.07 -8.39
N GLY A 26 -23.71 4.09 -7.73
CA GLY A 26 -24.24 2.75 -7.50
C GLY A 26 -24.08 1.81 -8.68
N ARG A 27 -23.43 2.22 -9.79
CA ARG A 27 -23.22 1.34 -10.95
C ARG A 27 -22.05 0.41 -10.70
N ARG A 28 -22.16 -0.83 -11.20
CA ARG A 28 -21.08 -1.81 -11.11
C ARG A 28 -19.91 -1.39 -12.00
N ARG A 29 -18.71 -1.41 -11.43
CA ARG A 29 -17.46 -1.14 -12.14
C ARG A 29 -16.98 -2.39 -12.87
N ALA A 30 -16.26 -2.19 -13.97
CA ALA A 30 -15.57 -3.28 -14.67
C ALA A 30 -14.50 -3.91 -13.77
N GLY A 31 -14.29 -5.22 -13.88
CA GLY A 31 -13.36 -5.98 -13.05
C GLY A 31 -11.95 -5.42 -13.08
N TRP A 32 -11.39 -5.18 -14.27
CA TRP A 32 -10.08 -4.54 -14.45
C TRP A 32 -9.93 -3.18 -13.73
N ARG A 33 -11.00 -2.37 -13.62
CA ARG A 33 -10.95 -1.08 -12.90
C ARG A 33 -10.86 -1.29 -11.39
N ILE A 34 -11.53 -2.32 -10.88
CA ILE A 34 -11.45 -2.71 -9.47
C ILE A 34 -10.03 -3.21 -9.19
N THR A 35 -9.51 -4.12 -10.01
CA THR A 35 -8.14 -4.65 -9.89
C THR A 35 -7.09 -3.53 -9.91
N ALA A 36 -7.20 -2.57 -10.84
CA ALA A 36 -6.29 -1.42 -10.91
C ALA A 36 -6.36 -0.53 -9.66
N SER A 37 -7.56 -0.28 -9.11
CA SER A 37 -7.71 0.45 -7.84
C SER A 37 -7.06 -0.29 -6.68
N ILE A 38 -7.17 -1.62 -6.63
CA ILE A 38 -6.51 -2.43 -5.59
C ILE A 38 -4.98 -2.37 -5.77
N ALA A 39 -4.45 -2.43 -7.00
CA ALA A 39 -3.02 -2.26 -7.25
C ALA A 39 -2.49 -0.94 -6.69
N HIS A 40 -3.20 0.17 -6.93
CA HIS A 40 -2.83 1.47 -6.38
C HIS A 40 -2.83 1.48 -4.86
N LEU A 41 -3.86 0.89 -4.23
CA LEU A 41 -3.92 0.77 -2.78
C LEU A 41 -2.73 -0.03 -2.24
N LEU A 42 -2.42 -1.19 -2.83
CA LEU A 42 -1.31 -2.04 -2.41
C LEU A 42 0.04 -1.33 -2.51
N ILE A 43 0.31 -0.65 -3.63
CA ILE A 43 1.53 0.15 -3.80
C ILE A 43 1.63 1.22 -2.71
N TRP A 44 0.54 1.92 -2.42
CA TRP A 44 0.51 2.94 -1.37
C TRP A 44 0.66 2.39 0.04
N LEU A 45 0.06 1.23 0.34
CA LEU A 45 0.25 0.53 1.59
C LEU A 45 1.73 0.19 1.80
N GLU A 46 2.44 -0.27 0.76
CA GLU A 46 3.87 -0.54 0.87
C GLU A 46 4.72 0.72 0.98
N LEU A 47 4.31 1.85 0.44
CA LEU A 47 5.06 3.10 0.60
C LEU A 47 4.87 3.73 2.00
N ILE A 48 3.71 3.52 2.62
CA ILE A 48 3.30 4.19 3.88
C ILE A 48 3.48 3.28 5.10
N ILE A 49 3.18 1.99 4.98
CA ILE A 49 3.23 1.05 6.12
C ILE A 49 4.59 0.37 6.19
N LEU A 50 5.23 0.15 5.03
CA LEU A 50 6.61 -0.29 4.95
C LEU A 50 7.51 0.91 4.63
N ALA A 51 8.73 0.87 5.16
CA ALA A 51 9.71 1.88 4.81
C ALA A 51 10.09 1.71 3.33
N PRO A 52 9.95 2.75 2.48
CA PRO A 52 9.98 2.63 1.04
C PRO A 52 11.38 2.30 0.52
N ARG A 53 11.48 1.17 -0.18
CA ARG A 53 12.67 0.75 -0.92
C ARG A 53 12.67 1.34 -2.33
N ARG A 54 13.57 0.87 -3.21
CA ARG A 54 13.65 1.41 -4.58
C ARG A 54 12.37 1.05 -5.31
N GLN A 55 11.81 1.97 -6.10
CA GLN A 55 10.58 1.67 -6.86
C GLN A 55 10.72 0.47 -7.79
N GLN A 56 11.94 0.18 -8.26
CA GLN A 56 12.25 -1.00 -9.05
C GLN A 56 11.87 -2.29 -8.32
N GLU A 57 11.98 -2.33 -6.99
CA GLU A 57 11.68 -3.51 -6.19
C GLU A 57 10.18 -3.82 -6.09
N LEU A 58 9.33 -2.80 -6.29
CA LEU A 58 7.89 -3.01 -6.46
C LEU A 58 7.54 -3.35 -7.91
N ARG A 59 8.14 -2.61 -8.85
CA ARG A 59 7.86 -2.72 -10.29
C ARG A 59 8.23 -4.08 -10.87
N ASP A 60 9.41 -4.60 -10.51
CA ASP A 60 9.97 -5.84 -11.08
C ASP A 60 9.59 -7.07 -10.22
N ARG A 61 8.77 -6.87 -9.18
CA ARG A 61 8.38 -7.94 -8.26
C ARG A 61 7.56 -8.98 -8.99
N LYS A 62 7.88 -10.24 -8.73
CA LYS A 62 7.23 -11.41 -9.31
C LYS A 62 6.38 -12.14 -8.29
N VAL A 63 5.42 -12.91 -8.80
CA VAL A 63 4.64 -13.88 -8.04
C VAL A 63 4.57 -15.17 -8.85
N SER A 64 4.75 -16.30 -8.18
CA SER A 64 4.62 -17.62 -8.80
C SER A 64 3.17 -17.88 -9.17
N THR A 65 2.95 -18.36 -10.41
CA THR A 65 1.64 -18.81 -10.90
C THR A 65 1.54 -20.34 -10.95
N SER A 66 2.63 -21.03 -10.66
CA SER A 66 2.70 -22.48 -10.45
C SER A 66 2.95 -22.83 -8.99
N CYS A 67 2.63 -24.07 -8.61
CA CYS A 67 2.98 -24.64 -7.32
C CYS A 67 3.65 -26.03 -7.47
N PRO A 68 4.41 -26.50 -6.46
CA PRO A 68 4.89 -27.87 -6.43
C PRO A 68 3.72 -28.86 -6.50
N VAL A 69 3.97 -30.01 -7.15
CA VAL A 69 2.97 -31.09 -7.27
C VAL A 69 2.59 -31.65 -5.89
N LYS A 70 3.56 -31.79 -4.99
CA LYS A 70 3.31 -32.20 -3.60
C LYS A 70 3.13 -30.96 -2.73
N ARG A 71 1.98 -30.85 -2.06
CA ARG A 71 1.74 -29.83 -1.03
C ARG A 71 2.79 -29.96 0.09
N PRO A 72 3.46 -28.88 0.49
CA PRO A 72 4.36 -28.89 1.64
C PRO A 72 3.63 -29.26 2.94
N ASP A 73 4.31 -29.95 3.84
CA ASP A 73 3.71 -30.49 5.07
C ASP A 73 3.33 -29.37 6.08
N ASP A 74 3.97 -28.20 5.98
CA ASP A 74 3.71 -27.03 6.82
C ASP A 74 2.55 -26.15 6.33
N VAL A 75 1.97 -26.47 5.17
CA VAL A 75 0.80 -25.76 4.62
C VAL A 75 -0.49 -26.44 5.08
N PRO A 76 -1.40 -25.72 5.78
CA PRO A 76 -2.71 -26.23 6.19
C PRO A 76 -3.51 -26.79 5.01
N ALA A 77 -4.46 -27.69 5.27
CA ALA A 77 -5.26 -28.34 4.22
C ALA A 77 -6.08 -27.36 3.38
N ASP A 78 -6.60 -26.32 4.02
CA ASP A 78 -7.32 -25.19 3.46
C ASP A 78 -6.43 -23.94 3.31
N GLY A 79 -5.13 -24.09 3.56
CA GLY A 79 -4.17 -23.00 3.54
C GLY A 79 -3.86 -22.53 2.13
N LEU A 80 -3.93 -21.21 1.93
CA LEU A 80 -3.42 -20.58 0.71
C LEU A 80 -1.90 -20.74 0.61
N TYR A 81 -1.39 -21.14 -0.56
CA TYR A 81 0.06 -21.29 -0.79
C TYR A 81 0.52 -20.63 -2.08
N HIS A 82 1.44 -19.69 -1.96
CA HIS A 82 2.19 -19.10 -3.08
C HIS A 82 3.67 -19.33 -2.83
N PRO A 83 4.30 -20.31 -3.49
CA PRO A 83 5.68 -20.67 -3.23
C PRO A 83 6.66 -19.62 -3.75
N LEU A 84 7.75 -19.46 -3.01
CA LEU A 84 9.00 -18.98 -3.58
C LEU A 84 9.49 -20.02 -4.61
N PRO A 85 10.00 -19.62 -5.79
CA PRO A 85 10.46 -20.58 -6.79
C PRO A 85 11.62 -21.43 -6.25
N PRO A 86 11.76 -22.68 -6.75
CA PRO A 86 12.98 -23.45 -6.50
C PRO A 86 14.18 -22.74 -7.13
N ASP A 87 15.38 -22.97 -6.58
CA ASP A 87 16.62 -22.26 -6.98
C ASP A 87 16.89 -22.31 -8.49
N TRP A 88 16.60 -23.42 -9.16
CA TRP A 88 16.79 -23.56 -10.61
C TRP A 88 15.87 -22.67 -11.45
N ALA A 89 14.75 -22.22 -10.88
CA ALA A 89 13.77 -21.34 -11.54
C ALA A 89 14.00 -19.86 -11.21
N ARG A 90 14.95 -19.55 -10.32
CA ARG A 90 15.31 -18.19 -9.93
C ARG A 90 16.12 -17.52 -11.03
N GLU A 91 15.99 -16.21 -11.18
CA GLU A 91 16.92 -15.48 -12.05
C GLU A 91 18.27 -15.36 -11.37
N ILE A 92 19.31 -15.75 -12.09
CA ILE A 92 20.68 -15.75 -11.60
C ILE A 92 21.44 -14.55 -12.18
N GLY A 93 22.01 -13.74 -11.29
CA GLY A 93 22.86 -12.62 -11.65
C GLY A 93 24.27 -13.05 -12.09
N PRO A 94 25.11 -12.09 -12.52
CA PRO A 94 26.48 -12.37 -12.99
C PRO A 94 27.38 -13.08 -11.97
N ASN A 95 27.05 -13.00 -10.67
CA ASN A 95 27.78 -13.61 -9.56
C ASN A 95 27.26 -15.00 -9.18
N GLN A 96 26.44 -15.65 -10.03
CA GLN A 96 25.85 -16.98 -9.78
C GLN A 96 24.93 -17.03 -8.56
N LEU A 97 24.37 -15.89 -8.16
CA LEU A 97 23.44 -15.78 -7.05
C LEU A 97 22.08 -15.28 -7.56
N PRO A 98 20.97 -15.58 -6.84
CA PRO A 98 19.66 -15.03 -7.18
C PRO A 98 19.71 -13.50 -7.29
N ALA A 99 19.00 -12.96 -8.27
CA ALA A 99 18.93 -11.53 -8.59
C ALA A 99 17.49 -11.05 -8.85
N ASP A 100 16.49 -11.86 -8.49
CA ASP A 100 15.07 -11.58 -8.65
C ASP A 100 14.44 -11.00 -7.37
N ILE A 101 13.15 -10.67 -7.49
CA ILE A 101 12.34 -10.13 -6.41
C ILE A 101 11.00 -10.84 -6.43
N TYR A 102 10.63 -11.49 -5.33
CA TYR A 102 9.42 -12.32 -5.26
C TYR A 102 8.52 -11.94 -4.09
N LEU A 103 7.22 -11.91 -4.36
CA LEU A 103 6.15 -11.99 -3.36
C LEU A 103 5.74 -13.45 -3.23
N TYR A 104 5.76 -13.99 -2.01
CA TYR A 104 5.33 -15.35 -1.73
C TYR A 104 4.58 -15.43 -0.41
N ARG A 105 3.84 -16.52 -0.20
CA ARG A 105 3.11 -16.81 1.04
C ARG A 105 3.64 -18.08 1.69
N THR A 106 3.94 -18.00 2.98
CA THR A 106 4.48 -19.12 3.77
C THR A 106 3.80 -19.19 5.15
N TYR A 107 3.85 -20.37 5.77
CA TYR A 107 3.44 -20.60 7.16
C TYR A 107 4.64 -20.70 8.11
N THR A 108 5.85 -20.69 7.55
CA THR A 108 7.10 -20.72 8.30
C THR A 108 8.06 -19.68 7.75
N ASP A 109 8.59 -18.81 8.60
CA ASP A 109 9.67 -17.87 8.25
C ASP A 109 10.66 -17.78 9.41
N GLN A 110 11.96 -17.91 9.10
CA GLN A 110 13.07 -17.85 10.07
C GLN A 110 12.87 -18.78 11.30
N GLY A 111 12.29 -19.97 11.09
CA GLY A 111 12.03 -20.95 12.15
C GLY A 111 10.80 -20.67 13.02
N LYS A 112 10.06 -19.59 12.75
CA LYS A 112 8.80 -19.28 13.41
C LYS A 112 7.62 -19.71 12.55
N HIS A 113 6.64 -20.36 13.19
CA HIS A 113 5.38 -20.77 12.57
C HIS A 113 4.32 -19.67 12.68
N TYR A 114 3.56 -19.48 11.61
CA TYR A 114 2.49 -18.50 11.44
C TYR A 114 1.22 -19.23 10.97
N PRO A 115 0.32 -19.62 11.89
CA PRO A 115 -0.87 -20.42 11.56
C PRO A 115 -1.78 -19.80 10.49
N GLU A 116 -1.89 -18.48 10.47
CA GLU A 116 -2.68 -17.70 9.51
C GLU A 116 -1.99 -17.53 8.15
N GLY A 117 -0.71 -17.90 8.05
CA GLY A 117 0.15 -17.63 6.91
C GLY A 117 0.53 -16.15 6.78
N ILE A 118 1.71 -15.91 6.24
CA ILE A 118 2.26 -14.57 6.04
C ILE A 118 2.68 -14.36 4.59
N TRP A 119 2.54 -13.12 4.13
CA TRP A 119 3.10 -12.68 2.86
C TRP A 119 4.50 -12.10 3.09
N VAL A 120 5.45 -12.53 2.28
CA VAL A 120 6.86 -12.16 2.40
C VAL A 120 7.37 -11.66 1.06
N VAL A 121 8.17 -10.60 1.11
CA VAL A 121 8.91 -10.07 -0.04
C VAL A 121 10.36 -10.48 0.09
N ASP A 122 10.84 -11.29 -0.85
CA ASP A 122 12.25 -11.67 -0.99
C ASP A 122 12.89 -10.82 -2.08
N VAL A 123 13.88 -10.00 -1.70
CA VAL A 123 14.62 -9.10 -2.58
C VAL A 123 16.06 -9.58 -2.68
N GLN A 124 16.43 -10.09 -3.85
CA GLN A 124 17.78 -10.61 -4.13
C GLN A 124 18.58 -9.72 -5.11
N ASP A 125 17.99 -8.65 -5.65
CA ASP A 125 18.61 -7.76 -6.65
C ASP A 125 19.99 -7.21 -6.23
N TYR A 126 20.91 -7.22 -7.20
CA TYR A 126 22.35 -6.98 -7.11
C TYR A 126 22.72 -5.63 -6.48
N LYS A 127 22.07 -4.53 -6.89
CA LYS A 127 22.43 -3.19 -6.40
C LYS A 127 22.10 -3.00 -4.92
N THR A 128 21.09 -3.69 -4.45
CA THR A 128 20.65 -3.63 -3.06
C THR A 128 21.44 -4.62 -2.21
N ARG A 129 21.77 -5.80 -2.79
CA ARG A 129 22.61 -6.82 -2.16
C ARG A 129 24.03 -6.37 -1.86
N GLN A 130 24.69 -5.65 -2.77
CA GLN A 130 26.06 -5.16 -2.56
C GLN A 130 26.19 -4.22 -1.36
N ALA A 131 25.18 -3.40 -1.09
CA ALA A 131 25.21 -2.40 -0.02
C ALA A 131 24.57 -2.89 1.28
N HIS A 132 23.59 -3.80 1.22
CA HIS A 132 22.72 -4.12 2.36
C HIS A 132 22.41 -5.62 2.55
N GLY A 133 23.00 -6.51 1.74
CA GLY A 133 22.73 -7.95 1.80
C GLY A 133 21.36 -8.35 1.23
N CYS A 134 21.03 -9.63 1.35
CA CYS A 134 19.72 -10.17 0.98
C CYS A 134 18.65 -9.63 1.93
N PHE A 135 17.49 -9.24 1.40
CA PHE A 135 16.38 -8.76 2.22
C PHE A 135 15.17 -9.69 2.05
N SER A 136 14.72 -10.28 3.15
CA SER A 136 13.42 -10.96 3.23
C SER A 136 12.60 -10.23 4.30
N GLY A 137 11.44 -9.71 3.91
CA GLY A 137 10.60 -8.88 4.77
C GLY A 137 9.16 -9.34 4.77
N ILE A 138 8.60 -9.54 5.96
CA ILE A 138 7.18 -9.86 6.15
C ILE A 138 6.34 -8.60 5.87
N LEU A 139 5.34 -8.72 4.99
CA LEU A 139 4.35 -7.67 4.81
C LEU A 139 3.46 -7.59 6.06
N PRO A 140 3.33 -6.42 6.71
CA PRO A 140 2.48 -6.26 7.88
C PRO A 140 1.02 -6.42 7.48
N ASN A 141 0.28 -7.28 8.18
CA ASN A 141 -1.15 -7.45 7.94
C ASN A 141 -1.96 -6.32 8.60
N TYR A 142 -1.80 -5.10 8.07
CA TYR A 142 -2.51 -3.91 8.54
C TYR A 142 -4.01 -4.09 8.42
N ARG A 143 -4.76 -3.71 9.46
CA ARG A 143 -6.22 -3.77 9.50
C ARG A 143 -6.82 -2.38 9.30
N PHE A 144 -7.80 -2.32 8.41
CA PHE A 144 -8.59 -1.14 8.12
C PHE A 144 -9.76 -1.01 9.10
N SER A 145 -10.31 0.19 9.17
CA SER A 145 -11.49 0.50 9.99
C SER A 145 -12.72 -0.35 9.65
N ASP A 146 -12.85 -0.81 8.40
CA ASP A 146 -13.96 -1.64 7.91
C ASP A 146 -13.79 -3.14 8.19
N GLY A 147 -12.74 -3.53 8.90
CA GLY A 147 -12.42 -4.91 9.26
C GLY A 147 -11.66 -5.69 8.20
N THR A 148 -11.45 -5.13 7.00
CA THR A 148 -10.55 -5.73 6.00
C THR A 148 -9.09 -5.53 6.39
N SER A 149 -8.20 -6.24 5.71
CA SER A 149 -6.77 -6.21 5.98
C SER A 149 -5.94 -6.10 4.70
N PHE A 150 -4.66 -5.74 4.84
CA PHE A 150 -3.72 -5.72 3.71
C PHE A 150 -3.74 -7.08 2.99
N TYR A 151 -3.72 -8.19 3.73
CA TYR A 151 -3.73 -9.52 3.10
C TYR A 151 -5.00 -9.77 2.28
N ASP A 152 -6.16 -9.29 2.75
CA ASP A 152 -7.39 -9.36 1.95
C ASP A 152 -7.22 -8.64 0.61
N TYR A 153 -6.56 -7.48 0.57
CA TYR A 153 -6.33 -6.76 -0.69
C TYR A 153 -5.28 -7.44 -1.58
N VAL A 154 -4.23 -8.05 -1.01
CA VAL A 154 -3.27 -8.85 -1.81
C VAL A 154 -3.99 -10.01 -2.47
N GLU A 155 -4.80 -10.75 -1.71
CA GLU A 155 -5.54 -11.91 -2.21
C GLU A 155 -6.61 -11.49 -3.22
N ARG A 156 -7.37 -10.42 -2.94
CA ARG A 156 -8.35 -9.89 -3.90
C ARG A 156 -7.70 -9.41 -5.19
N TYR A 157 -6.49 -8.85 -5.11
CA TYR A 157 -5.74 -8.45 -6.28
C TYR A 157 -5.29 -9.65 -7.10
N LEU A 158 -4.76 -10.70 -6.46
CA LEU A 158 -4.25 -11.87 -7.18
C LEU A 158 -5.36 -12.77 -7.74
N TYR A 159 -6.40 -13.03 -6.94
CA TYR A 159 -7.43 -14.03 -7.25
C TYR A 159 -8.79 -13.45 -7.63
N GLY A 160 -8.96 -12.14 -7.43
CA GLY A 160 -10.23 -11.49 -7.64
C GLY A 160 -11.14 -11.55 -6.44
N SER A 161 -12.40 -11.18 -6.66
CA SER A 161 -13.38 -11.11 -5.57
C SER A 161 -14.72 -11.62 -6.04
N TRP A 162 -15.19 -12.68 -5.38
CA TRP A 162 -16.54 -13.20 -5.57
C TRP A 162 -17.45 -12.70 -4.46
N PHE A 163 -18.68 -12.35 -4.83
CA PHE A 163 -19.68 -11.87 -3.89
C PHE A 163 -20.98 -12.65 -4.01
N PRO A 164 -21.55 -13.10 -2.88
CA PRO A 164 -22.85 -13.72 -2.85
C PRO A 164 -23.93 -12.69 -3.18
N GLY A 165 -24.98 -13.12 -3.87
CA GLY A 165 -26.13 -12.28 -4.17
C GLY A 165 -26.99 -12.78 -5.33
N THR A 166 -28.20 -12.26 -5.40
CA THR A 166 -29.22 -12.59 -6.41
C THR A 166 -29.11 -11.67 -7.62
N PHE A 167 -28.01 -11.80 -8.36
CA PHE A 167 -27.80 -11.09 -9.62
C PHE A 167 -28.47 -11.83 -10.78
N LYS A 168 -28.88 -11.11 -11.84
CA LYS A 168 -29.39 -11.74 -13.07
C LYS A 168 -28.38 -12.72 -13.70
N THR A 169 -27.09 -12.45 -13.53
CA THR A 169 -25.98 -13.28 -14.00
C THR A 169 -25.38 -14.13 -12.89
N ALA A 170 -26.08 -14.32 -11.77
CA ALA A 170 -25.55 -15.09 -10.66
C ALA A 170 -25.48 -16.57 -11.00
N TYR A 171 -24.36 -17.20 -10.66
CA TYR A 171 -24.14 -18.64 -10.75
C TYR A 171 -23.72 -19.16 -9.38
N ALA A 172 -23.86 -20.48 -9.19
CA ALA A 172 -23.39 -21.13 -7.98
C ALA A 172 -21.87 -21.04 -7.91
N TYR A 173 -21.34 -20.65 -6.76
CA TYR A 173 -19.92 -20.76 -6.47
C TYR A 173 -19.51 -22.24 -6.50
N GLN A 174 -18.45 -22.56 -7.23
CA GLN A 174 -17.94 -23.91 -7.44
C GLN A 174 -16.40 -23.93 -7.39
N TRP A 175 -15.81 -23.09 -6.53
CA TRP A 175 -14.35 -22.96 -6.45
C TRP A 175 -13.81 -23.40 -5.09
N CYS A 176 -12.70 -22.82 -4.63
CA CYS A 176 -11.92 -23.34 -3.51
C CYS A 176 -12.42 -22.97 -2.10
N ASP A 177 -13.40 -22.08 -1.94
CA ASP A 177 -13.98 -21.71 -0.63
C ASP A 177 -15.19 -22.59 -0.27
N PRO A 178 -15.06 -23.54 0.68
CA PRO A 178 -16.14 -24.45 1.06
C PRO A 178 -17.34 -23.72 1.70
N ILE A 179 -17.11 -22.57 2.33
CA ILE A 179 -18.19 -21.79 2.98
C ILE A 179 -19.15 -21.25 1.92
N ARG A 180 -18.62 -20.93 0.73
CA ARG A 180 -19.37 -20.35 -0.38
C ARG A 180 -19.94 -21.42 -1.32
N ASP A 181 -19.57 -22.68 -1.17
CA ASP A 181 -19.98 -23.74 -2.09
C ASP A 181 -21.51 -23.78 -2.26
N GLY A 182 -21.96 -23.78 -3.51
CA GLY A 182 -23.39 -23.74 -3.86
C GLY A 182 -24.08 -22.38 -3.69
N GLN A 183 -23.46 -21.38 -3.04
CA GLN A 183 -24.06 -20.05 -2.91
C GLN A 183 -24.13 -19.36 -4.28
N LYS A 184 -25.24 -18.67 -4.57
CA LYS A 184 -25.37 -17.87 -5.79
C LYS A 184 -24.70 -16.53 -5.65
N GLY A 185 -23.97 -16.11 -6.69
CA GLY A 185 -23.27 -14.83 -6.72
C GLY A 185 -22.51 -14.61 -8.01
N VAL A 186 -21.60 -13.62 -8.01
CA VAL A 186 -20.83 -13.25 -9.21
C VAL A 186 -19.39 -12.90 -8.85
N TRP A 187 -18.45 -13.27 -9.73
CA TRP A 187 -17.12 -12.68 -9.80
C TRP A 187 -17.27 -11.22 -10.15
N GLN A 188 -16.76 -10.35 -9.29
CA GLN A 188 -16.73 -8.92 -9.51
C GLN A 188 -15.48 -8.47 -10.26
N SER A 189 -14.40 -9.19 -9.99
CA SER A 189 -13.11 -9.13 -10.68
C SER A 189 -12.50 -10.53 -10.61
N LEU A 190 -11.76 -10.91 -11.65
CA LEU A 190 -10.89 -12.10 -11.72
C LEU A 190 -9.47 -11.81 -11.21
N GLY A 191 -9.28 -10.68 -10.52
CA GLY A 191 -8.00 -10.29 -9.93
C GLY A 191 -7.01 -9.89 -11.01
N LEU A 192 -5.77 -10.38 -10.88
CA LEU A 192 -4.67 -10.06 -11.76
C LEU A 192 -4.97 -10.51 -13.19
N LEU A 193 -5.75 -11.59 -13.38
CA LEU A 193 -6.18 -12.08 -14.68
C LEU A 193 -7.01 -11.07 -15.48
N GLU A 194 -7.69 -10.12 -14.82
CA GLU A 194 -8.39 -9.02 -15.51
C GLU A 194 -7.44 -8.10 -16.29
N LEU A 195 -6.15 -8.14 -15.97
CA LEU A 195 -5.12 -7.32 -16.59
C LEU A 195 -4.33 -8.09 -17.66
N GLU A 196 -4.69 -9.35 -17.92
CA GLU A 196 -4.08 -10.22 -18.93
C GLU A 196 -2.55 -10.36 -18.78
N PRO A 197 -2.03 -10.68 -17.58
CA PRO A 197 -0.62 -10.63 -17.27
C PRO A 197 0.20 -11.59 -18.15
N GLU A 198 1.38 -11.16 -18.59
CA GLU A 198 2.31 -12.05 -19.28
C GLU A 198 2.80 -13.14 -18.32
N ILE A 199 2.60 -14.41 -18.69
CA ILE A 199 3.08 -15.56 -17.92
C ILE A 199 4.41 -16.02 -18.50
N HIS A 200 5.46 -15.93 -17.68
CA HIS A 200 6.79 -16.40 -18.03
C HIS A 200 6.97 -17.84 -17.57
N GLN A 201 7.66 -18.62 -18.39
CA GLN A 201 7.93 -20.03 -18.15
C GLN A 201 9.44 -20.28 -18.08
N VAL A 202 9.88 -20.99 -17.05
CA VAL A 202 11.25 -21.47 -16.89
C VAL A 202 11.23 -23.00 -16.86
N THR A 203 12.03 -23.63 -17.72
CA THR A 203 12.16 -25.09 -17.77
C THR A 203 13.39 -25.52 -17.00
N GLY A 204 13.20 -26.41 -16.04
CA GLY A 204 14.23 -26.94 -15.18
C GLY A 204 15.03 -28.08 -15.82
N PRO A 205 16.11 -28.53 -15.16
CA PRO A 205 17.05 -29.52 -15.70
C PRO A 205 16.43 -30.89 -16.01
N ARG A 206 15.31 -31.23 -15.37
CA ARG A 206 14.59 -32.51 -15.52
C ARG A 206 13.34 -32.41 -16.39
N GLY A 207 13.14 -31.27 -17.06
CA GLY A 207 11.93 -30.98 -17.84
C GLY A 207 10.77 -30.44 -17.00
N ASP A 208 10.95 -30.29 -15.68
CA ASP A 208 9.99 -29.61 -14.80
C ASP A 208 9.78 -28.17 -15.27
N THR A 209 8.58 -27.64 -15.12
CA THR A 209 8.24 -26.28 -15.55
C THR A 209 7.80 -25.44 -14.36
N TRP A 210 8.34 -24.22 -14.26
CA TRP A 210 7.91 -23.21 -13.31
C TRP A 210 7.37 -22.00 -14.04
N THR A 211 6.27 -21.43 -13.55
CA THR A 211 5.68 -20.23 -14.15
C THR A 211 5.53 -19.11 -13.13
N HIS A 212 5.75 -17.89 -13.59
CA HIS A 212 5.60 -16.69 -12.78
C HIS A 212 5.11 -15.52 -13.64
N THR A 213 4.65 -14.46 -12.99
CA THR A 213 4.34 -13.19 -13.63
C THR A 213 4.79 -12.03 -12.77
N VAL A 214 4.79 -10.82 -13.32
CA VAL A 214 5.03 -9.59 -12.56
C VAL A 214 3.77 -9.23 -11.78
N VAL A 215 3.94 -8.81 -10.52
CA VAL A 215 2.82 -8.51 -9.61
C VAL A 215 2.01 -7.33 -10.15
N PHE A 216 2.66 -6.21 -10.49
CA PHE A 216 1.98 -5.02 -10.98
C PHE A 216 2.21 -4.84 -12.48
N VAL A 217 1.15 -5.07 -13.27
CA VAL A 217 1.17 -5.00 -14.74
C VAL A 217 0.27 -3.89 -15.27
N GLN A 218 0.57 -3.42 -16.48
CA GLN A 218 -0.21 -2.40 -17.17
C GLN A 218 -1.58 -2.93 -17.59
N PRO A 219 -2.69 -2.27 -17.20
CA PRO A 219 -4.02 -2.63 -17.66
C PRO A 219 -4.12 -2.61 -19.20
N GLY A 220 -4.71 -3.66 -19.77
CA GLY A 220 -4.97 -3.78 -21.20
C GLY A 220 -3.79 -4.28 -22.04
N THR A 221 -2.57 -4.33 -21.51
CA THR A 221 -1.42 -4.97 -22.19
C THR A 221 -0.85 -6.14 -21.42
N GLY A 222 -1.05 -6.21 -20.10
CA GLY A 222 -0.48 -7.25 -19.25
C GLY A 222 1.02 -7.18 -19.05
N LYS A 223 1.67 -6.16 -19.62
CA LYS A 223 3.12 -6.00 -19.60
C LYS A 223 3.60 -5.32 -18.33
N PRO A 224 4.87 -5.55 -17.93
CA PRO A 224 5.48 -4.79 -16.84
C PRO A 224 5.51 -3.28 -17.14
N TYR A 225 5.39 -2.46 -16.10
CA TYR A 225 5.51 -1.01 -16.26
C TYR A 225 6.95 -0.58 -16.60
N GLY A 226 7.08 0.47 -17.43
CA GLY A 226 8.33 1.22 -17.53
C GLY A 226 8.66 2.01 -16.25
N GLN A 227 9.90 2.47 -16.10
CA GLN A 227 10.33 3.23 -14.90
C GLN A 227 9.49 4.51 -14.67
N GLY A 228 9.25 5.26 -15.75
CA GLY A 228 8.47 6.50 -15.70
C GLY A 228 7.00 6.22 -15.38
N ASP A 229 6.39 5.28 -16.11
CA ASP A 229 4.98 4.94 -15.96
C ASP A 229 4.66 4.40 -14.56
N PHE A 230 5.54 3.55 -14.01
CA PHE A 230 5.36 3.04 -12.65
C PHE A 230 5.43 4.16 -11.61
N SER A 231 6.34 5.13 -11.79
CA SER A 231 6.45 6.29 -10.90
C SER A 231 5.20 7.17 -10.97
N ASN A 232 4.68 7.39 -12.19
CA ASN A 232 3.48 8.18 -12.42
C ASN A 232 2.23 7.52 -11.83
N LEU A 233 2.16 6.17 -11.86
CA LEU A 233 1.03 5.39 -11.33
C LEU A 233 0.60 5.81 -9.93
N TYR A 234 1.55 5.92 -9.00
CA TYR A 234 1.26 6.33 -7.62
C TYR A 234 1.36 7.85 -7.43
N ALA A 235 2.21 8.56 -8.18
CA ALA A 235 2.34 10.01 -8.08
C ALA A 235 1.07 10.76 -8.51
N ASP A 236 0.36 10.26 -9.53
CA ASP A 236 -0.89 10.85 -10.02
C ASP A 236 -2.03 10.67 -9.02
N VAL A 237 -2.08 9.51 -8.34
CA VAL A 237 -3.00 9.27 -7.22
C VAL A 237 -2.74 10.29 -6.11
N ALA A 238 -1.50 10.45 -5.65
CA ALA A 238 -1.20 11.49 -4.65
C ALA A 238 -1.61 12.89 -5.12
N HIS A 239 -1.32 13.24 -6.38
CA HIS A 239 -1.69 14.55 -6.90
C HIS A 239 -3.20 14.78 -6.89
N SER A 240 -4.00 13.77 -7.26
CA SER A 240 -5.46 13.88 -7.26
C SER A 240 -6.06 14.12 -5.86
N TYR A 241 -5.47 13.53 -4.82
CA TYR A 241 -6.01 13.58 -3.45
C TYR A 241 -5.39 14.68 -2.59
N LEU A 242 -4.11 15.00 -2.82
CA LEU A 242 -3.32 15.91 -1.99
C LEU A 242 -2.93 17.19 -2.75
N GLY A 243 -3.19 17.27 -4.05
CA GLY A 243 -2.72 18.36 -4.91
C GLY A 243 -1.20 18.39 -5.11
N LYS A 244 -0.48 17.35 -4.64
CA LYS A 244 0.98 17.27 -4.68
C LYS A 244 1.43 15.92 -5.19
N ARG A 245 2.42 15.89 -6.08
CA ARG A 245 3.03 14.65 -6.57
C ARG A 245 3.94 14.09 -5.49
N ILE A 246 3.71 12.85 -5.09
CA ILE A 246 4.56 12.13 -4.15
C ILE A 246 5.29 11.02 -4.91
N THR A 247 6.61 10.99 -4.79
CA THR A 247 7.46 9.96 -5.40
C THR A 247 8.00 8.99 -4.34
N SER A 248 8.58 7.85 -4.74
CA SER A 248 9.29 6.96 -3.81
C SER A 248 10.42 7.69 -3.05
N HIS A 249 11.09 8.65 -3.70
CA HIS A 249 12.07 9.52 -3.02
C HIS A 249 11.42 10.43 -1.97
N THR A 250 10.28 11.04 -2.29
CA THR A 250 9.50 11.85 -1.33
C THR A 250 9.11 11.02 -0.11
N MET A 251 8.64 9.79 -0.32
CA MET A 251 8.27 8.90 0.80
C MET A 251 9.46 8.55 1.67
N ARG A 252 10.65 8.32 1.10
CA ARG A 252 11.87 8.12 1.88
C ARG A 252 12.22 9.33 2.74
N TYR A 253 11.99 10.54 2.23
CA TYR A 253 12.21 11.76 3.00
C TYR A 253 11.24 11.85 4.18
N ILE A 254 9.96 11.58 3.95
CA ILE A 254 8.93 11.55 5.01
C ILE A 254 9.30 10.55 6.12
N TRP A 255 9.75 9.34 5.76
CA TRP A 255 10.18 8.33 6.72
C TRP A 255 11.42 8.74 7.51
N ALA A 256 12.43 9.30 6.83
CA ALA A 256 13.65 9.80 7.48
C ALA A 256 13.32 10.94 8.47
N THR A 257 12.53 11.93 8.02
CA THR A 257 12.10 13.06 8.87
C THR A 257 11.31 12.58 10.08
N TRP A 258 10.34 11.68 9.87
CA TRP A 258 9.58 11.08 10.96
C TRP A 258 10.48 10.42 12.00
N ALA A 259 11.44 9.60 11.56
CA ALA A 259 12.34 8.84 12.43
C ALA A 259 13.17 9.72 13.37
N PHE A 260 13.69 10.85 12.86
CA PHE A 260 14.41 11.81 13.68
C PHE A 260 13.48 12.66 14.56
N MET A 261 12.30 13.05 14.06
CA MET A 261 11.33 13.83 14.83
C MET A 261 10.78 13.08 16.06
N VAL A 262 10.55 11.76 15.95
CA VAL A 262 10.08 10.95 17.09
C VAL A 262 11.22 10.48 18.00
N GLY A 263 12.48 10.81 17.66
CA GLY A 263 13.64 10.46 18.47
C GLY A 263 13.93 8.96 18.54
N LEU A 264 13.85 8.24 17.42
CA LEU A 264 14.23 6.82 17.38
C LEU A 264 15.67 6.63 17.89
N SER A 265 15.90 5.55 18.63
CA SER A 265 17.23 5.16 19.07
C SER A 265 18.14 4.80 17.90
N GLU A 266 19.46 4.85 18.09
CA GLU A 266 20.44 4.50 17.06
C GLU A 266 20.22 3.09 16.47
N HIS A 267 19.81 2.13 17.31
CA HIS A 267 19.48 0.78 16.85
C HIS A 267 18.24 0.77 15.94
N GLN A 268 17.20 1.51 16.31
CA GLN A 268 15.98 1.65 15.51
C GLN A 268 16.23 2.40 14.20
N LEU A 269 17.09 3.42 14.21
CA LEU A 269 17.50 4.14 13.00
C LEU A 269 18.28 3.22 12.04
N ARG A 270 19.17 2.36 12.55
CA ARG A 270 19.88 1.37 11.74
C ARG A 270 18.93 0.34 11.13
N ALA A 271 17.98 -0.16 11.91
CA ALA A 271 16.96 -1.09 11.42
C ALA A 271 16.11 -0.47 10.31
N LEU A 272 15.66 0.78 10.51
CA LEU A 272 14.89 1.52 9.50
C LEU A 272 15.72 1.78 8.23
N ALA A 273 16.96 2.23 8.37
CA ALA A 273 17.85 2.47 7.23
C ALA A 273 18.09 1.18 6.42
N ALA A 274 18.32 0.05 7.09
CA ALA A 274 18.43 -1.25 6.46
C ALA A 274 17.14 -1.67 5.73
N GLN A 275 15.97 -1.44 6.34
CA GLN A 275 14.67 -1.69 5.72
C GLN A 275 14.43 -0.81 4.49
N MET A 276 14.94 0.42 4.46
CA MET A 276 14.85 1.33 3.30
C MET A 276 15.92 1.07 2.23
N GLY A 277 16.90 0.20 2.51
CA GLY A 277 18.04 -0.05 1.64
C GLY A 277 18.96 1.17 1.51
N MET A 278 19.26 1.83 2.64
CA MET A 278 20.21 2.95 2.72
C MET A 278 21.01 2.93 4.03
N THR A 279 21.99 3.82 4.17
CA THR A 279 22.77 3.96 5.42
C THR A 279 22.14 5.01 6.35
N VAL A 280 22.44 4.96 7.65
CA VAL A 280 21.98 5.97 8.62
C VAL A 280 22.52 7.35 8.28
N GLU A 281 23.75 7.45 7.79
CA GLU A 281 24.36 8.72 7.34
C GLU A 281 23.63 9.29 6.12
N THR A 282 23.12 8.43 5.25
CA THR A 282 22.30 8.84 4.10
C THR A 282 20.95 9.36 4.59
N MET A 283 20.32 8.64 5.52
CA MET A 283 19.06 9.05 6.15
C MET A 283 19.20 10.38 6.92
N ARG A 284 20.32 10.58 7.63
CA ARG A 284 20.64 11.82 8.34
C ARG A 284 20.86 12.98 7.36
N ARG A 285 21.62 12.77 6.28
CA ARG A 285 21.79 13.78 5.21
C ARG A 285 20.48 14.18 4.56
N ILE A 286 19.57 13.22 4.36
CA ILE A 286 18.21 13.48 3.86
C ILE A 286 17.46 14.41 4.81
N TYR A 287 17.48 14.10 6.11
CA TYR A 287 16.83 14.90 7.13
C TYR A 287 17.43 16.30 7.23
N GLU A 288 18.75 16.40 7.34
CA GLU A 288 19.48 17.67 7.46
C GLU A 288 19.27 18.58 6.24
N ARG A 289 19.12 18.01 5.03
CA ARG A 289 18.84 18.78 3.80
C ARG A 289 17.41 19.33 3.75
N GLN A 290 16.48 18.79 4.54
CA GLN A 290 15.04 19.11 4.48
C GLN A 290 14.55 20.02 5.63
N VAL A 291 15.40 20.35 6.59
CA VAL A 291 15.10 21.37 7.62
C VAL A 291 15.80 22.67 7.20
N PRO A 292 15.12 23.79 6.84
CA PRO A 292 13.98 24.38 7.56
C PRO A 292 12.80 24.92 6.68
N GLU A 293 11.65 25.18 7.34
CA GLU A 293 10.43 25.89 6.90
C GLU A 293 9.52 25.29 5.81
N GLU A 294 10.06 24.80 4.69
CA GLU A 294 9.22 24.55 3.50
C GLU A 294 8.38 23.26 3.59
N GLN A 295 8.88 22.21 4.25
CA GLN A 295 8.09 20.99 4.51
C GLN A 295 7.00 21.21 5.57
N ARG A 296 7.27 22.00 6.63
CA ARG A 296 6.22 22.41 7.58
C ARG A 296 5.10 23.12 6.83
N ARG A 297 5.44 24.04 5.92
CA ARG A 297 4.46 24.77 5.10
C ARG A 297 3.63 23.82 4.22
N ILE A 298 4.26 22.87 3.54
CA ILE A 298 3.57 21.95 2.63
C ILE A 298 2.51 21.08 3.33
N VAL A 299 2.81 20.66 4.56
CA VAL A 299 1.94 19.82 5.39
C VAL A 299 0.87 20.66 6.07
N GLN A 300 1.25 21.81 6.61
CA GLN A 300 0.31 22.77 7.19
C GLN A 300 -0.74 23.17 6.14
N GLU A 301 -0.31 23.52 4.92
CA GLU A 301 -1.21 23.85 3.80
C GLU A 301 -2.16 22.70 3.42
N ALA A 302 -1.68 21.45 3.42
CA ALA A 302 -2.50 20.30 3.06
C ALA A 302 -3.51 19.95 4.16
N VAL A 303 -3.10 20.07 5.44
CA VAL A 303 -3.96 19.88 6.62
C VAL A 303 -4.96 21.01 6.76
N ASP A 304 -4.54 22.27 6.55
CA ASP A 304 -5.40 23.45 6.60
C ASP A 304 -6.45 23.42 5.49
N LYS A 305 -6.05 23.06 4.25
CA LYS A 305 -6.98 22.89 3.13
C LYS A 305 -7.98 21.76 3.40
N TRP A 306 -7.52 20.65 3.98
CA TRP A 306 -8.38 19.54 4.35
C TRP A 306 -9.34 19.88 5.49
N LEU A 307 -8.88 20.58 6.54
CA LEU A 307 -9.71 21.07 7.64
C LEU A 307 -10.78 22.03 7.12
N LEU A 308 -10.43 22.93 6.20
CA LEU A 308 -11.37 23.83 5.55
C LEU A 308 -12.41 23.07 4.71
N ASP A 309 -12.00 22.04 3.96
CA ASP A 309 -12.92 21.21 3.18
C ASP A 309 -13.86 20.37 4.08
N GLU A 310 -13.37 19.88 5.22
CA GLU A 310 -14.15 19.06 6.14
C GLU A 310 -15.17 19.91 6.93
N LEU A 311 -14.77 21.10 7.38
CA LEU A 311 -15.66 22.08 8.00
C LEU A 311 -16.75 22.54 7.02
N SER A 312 -16.42 22.68 5.74
CA SER A 312 -17.39 23.05 4.70
C SER A 312 -18.39 21.93 4.40
N ARG A 313 -18.03 20.65 4.62
CA ARG A 313 -18.96 19.51 4.46
C ARG A 313 -19.93 19.36 5.63
N GLN A 314 -19.57 19.83 6.83
CA GLN A 314 -20.47 19.75 7.99
C GLN A 314 -21.62 20.77 7.93
N GLU A 315 -21.45 21.90 7.24
CA GLU A 315 -22.53 22.90 7.04
C GLU A 315 -23.70 22.37 6.19
N ASP A 316 -23.47 21.39 5.31
CA ASP A 316 -24.54 20.81 4.47
C ASP A 316 -25.41 19.77 5.20
N THR A 317 -25.04 19.38 6.44
CA THR A 317 -25.71 18.26 7.14
C THR A 317 -26.51 18.67 8.38
N ASP A 318 -26.22 19.83 9.01
CA ASP A 318 -26.91 20.27 10.22
C ASP A 318 -27.80 21.50 9.98
N SER A 319 -28.98 21.25 9.39
CA SER A 319 -30.14 22.11 9.61
C SER A 319 -30.75 21.79 10.98
N GLY A 320 -30.30 22.47 12.04
CA GLY A 320 -30.87 22.26 13.38
C GLY A 320 -30.29 23.15 14.47
N MET A 321 -30.88 24.34 14.65
CA MET A 321 -30.85 25.21 15.84
C MET A 321 -29.59 25.17 16.73
N LEU A 322 -28.72 26.15 16.55
CA LEU A 322 -28.13 26.95 17.64
C LEU A 322 -27.61 28.24 17.02
N SER A 323 -28.19 29.38 17.40
CA SER A 323 -27.78 30.71 16.93
C SER A 323 -26.38 31.04 17.47
N LEU A 324 -25.35 30.76 16.70
CA LEU A 324 -23.97 31.14 17.01
C LEU A 324 -23.38 31.80 15.78
N ILE A 325 -22.83 33.00 16.03
CA ILE A 325 -22.15 33.95 15.16
C ILE A 325 -21.81 33.38 13.75
N PRO A 326 -22.27 34.01 12.65
CA PRO A 326 -21.98 33.55 11.30
C PRO A 326 -20.48 33.32 11.12
N LEU A 327 -20.09 32.15 10.61
CA LEU A 327 -18.70 31.69 10.53
C LEU A 327 -17.80 32.68 9.79
N ASP A 328 -18.35 33.44 8.84
CA ASP A 328 -17.64 34.51 8.12
C ASP A 328 -17.28 35.71 9.00
N THR A 329 -18.12 36.01 9.99
CA THR A 329 -17.85 37.01 11.01
C THR A 329 -16.73 36.52 11.92
N LEU A 330 -16.80 35.26 12.37
CA LEU A 330 -15.76 34.64 13.18
C LEU A 330 -14.41 34.56 12.45
N LYS A 331 -14.42 34.17 11.16
CA LYS A 331 -13.24 34.12 10.29
C LYS A 331 -12.61 35.50 10.11
N ARG A 332 -13.42 36.54 9.85
CA ARG A 332 -12.92 37.92 9.75
C ARG A 332 -12.35 38.42 11.07
N THR A 333 -13.00 38.13 12.19
CA THR A 333 -12.51 38.52 13.51
C THR A 333 -11.19 37.84 13.83
N ILE A 334 -11.06 36.52 13.60
CA ILE A 334 -9.81 35.77 13.79
C ILE A 334 -8.70 36.28 12.86
N GLN A 335 -9.03 36.64 11.61
CA GLN A 335 -8.08 37.21 10.66
C GLN A 335 -7.56 38.58 11.10
N GLN A 336 -8.35 39.36 11.84
CA GLN A 336 -7.98 40.67 12.36
C GLN A 336 -7.22 40.63 13.69
N LEU A 337 -7.16 39.48 14.36
CA LEU A 337 -6.38 39.32 15.60
C LEU A 337 -4.88 39.39 15.33
N SER A 338 -4.17 40.14 16.18
CA SER A 338 -2.72 40.13 16.23
C SER A 338 -2.19 38.76 16.66
N THR A 339 -0.91 38.49 16.37
CA THR A 339 -0.26 37.22 16.72
C THR A 339 -0.39 36.87 18.22
N LYS A 340 -0.39 37.90 19.09
CA LYS A 340 -0.54 37.73 20.54
C LYS A 340 -1.97 37.34 20.93
N GLU A 341 -2.97 37.96 20.31
CA GLU A 341 -4.39 37.68 20.57
C GLU A 341 -4.82 36.32 20.01
N ARG A 342 -4.25 35.90 18.87
CA ARG A 342 -4.46 34.55 18.34
C ARG A 342 -3.91 33.48 19.27
N GLN A 343 -2.74 33.71 19.86
CA GLN A 343 -2.17 32.78 20.83
C GLN A 343 -3.05 32.67 22.08
N GLN A 344 -3.55 33.79 22.60
CA GLN A 344 -4.47 33.79 23.75
C GLN A 344 -5.79 33.08 23.45
N LEU A 345 -6.33 33.21 22.24
CA LEU A 345 -7.53 32.50 21.81
C LEU A 345 -7.28 30.99 21.72
N LEU A 346 -6.14 30.57 21.18
CA LEU A 346 -5.74 29.15 21.11
C LEU A 346 -5.55 28.55 22.50
N ASP A 347 -4.93 29.28 23.41
CA ASP A 347 -4.73 28.85 24.80
C ASP A 347 -6.09 28.72 25.53
N TRP A 348 -7.02 29.63 25.28
CA TRP A 348 -8.38 29.55 25.82
C TRP A 348 -9.17 28.36 25.26
N ILE A 349 -9.12 28.12 23.94
CA ILE A 349 -9.77 26.95 23.32
C ILE A 349 -9.17 25.64 23.86
N ALA A 350 -7.85 25.58 24.04
CA ALA A 350 -7.18 24.43 24.65
C ALA A 350 -7.64 24.20 26.10
N SER A 351 -7.92 25.26 26.86
CA SER A 351 -8.45 25.18 28.23
C SER A 351 -9.91 24.72 28.33
N LEU A 352 -10.67 24.79 27.23
CA LEU A 352 -12.05 24.28 27.14
C LEU A 352 -12.10 22.79 26.75
N ALA A 353 -10.97 22.23 26.28
CA ALA A 353 -10.83 20.84 25.87
C ALA A 353 -10.21 19.94 26.97
N SER A 354 -9.93 20.52 28.15
CA SER A 354 -9.54 19.86 29.40
C SER A 354 -10.68 19.92 30.40
#